data_AF-A0A1A9UIP9-F1
#
_entry.id   AF-A0A1A9UIP9-F1
#
_cell.length_a   1.000
_cell.length_b   1.000
_cell.length_c   1.000
_cell.angle_alpha   90.00
_cell.angle_beta   90.00
_cell.angle_gamma   90.00
#
_symmetry.space_group_name_H-M   'P 1'
#
loop_
_entity.id
_entity.type
_entity.pdbx_description
1 polymer ?
#
loop_
_entity_poly.entity_id
_entity_poly.type
_entity_poly.pdbx_seq_one_letter_code
_entity_poly.pdbx_strand_id
1 'polypeptide(L)'
;MRVGYLLSPFGTSAFWPGTSSRLKYGRRRCLCWLFMSRSIPLLWQGVRRSNVLDGGSYSYDTYLTNNGKFMSVGCLEPQFFELFKEKLGLLELSQYPDSEEEKQAAKDCVTEAFLQKTQAE
;
A
#
# COMPACT_ATOMS: atom_id res chain seq x y z
N MET A 1 61.39 32.83 -4.00
CA MET A 1 61.06 33.05 -5.43
C MET A 1 60.52 31.74 -5.99
N ARG A 2 59.37 31.80 -6.68
CA ARG A 2 58.50 30.70 -7.18
C ARG A 2 57.61 29.98 -6.16
N VAL A 3 56.34 30.39 -6.12
CA VAL A 3 55.20 29.51 -5.81
C VAL A 3 54.19 29.72 -6.95
N GLY A 4 53.87 28.65 -7.66
CA GLY A 4 52.99 28.66 -8.82
C GLY A 4 51.51 28.67 -8.42
N TYR A 5 50.71 29.43 -9.16
CA TYR A 5 49.26 29.43 -9.08
C TYR A 5 48.70 28.36 -10.02
N LEU A 6 47.91 27.42 -9.50
CA LEU A 6 47.05 26.54 -10.29
C LEU A 6 45.65 27.16 -10.29
N LEU A 7 45.29 27.81 -11.39
CA LEU A 7 43.96 28.40 -11.63
C LEU A 7 42.97 27.26 -11.94
N SER A 8 41.98 27.07 -11.07
CA SER A 8 40.78 26.26 -11.35
C SER A 8 39.75 27.09 -12.13
N PRO A 9 39.10 26.57 -13.19
CA PRO A 9 38.32 27.39 -14.11
C PRO A 9 36.83 27.57 -13.76
N PHE A 10 36.34 27.16 -12.59
CA PHE A 10 34.92 27.32 -12.26
C PHE A 10 34.71 28.07 -10.94
N GLY A 11 34.50 29.38 -11.09
CA GLY A 11 34.00 30.24 -10.02
C GLY A 11 32.52 29.98 -9.74
N THR A 12 32.18 29.80 -8.46
CA THR A 12 31.00 30.38 -7.82
C THR A 12 31.14 30.18 -6.32
N SER A 13 31.38 31.28 -5.60
CA SER A 13 31.15 31.34 -4.15
C SER A 13 29.64 31.36 -3.91
N ALA A 14 29.06 30.25 -3.45
CA ALA A 14 27.67 30.20 -3.02
C ALA A 14 27.59 30.24 -1.49
N PHE A 15 27.59 31.45 -0.94
CA PHE A 15 27.05 31.73 0.37
C PHE A 15 25.51 31.68 0.27
N TRP A 16 24.85 30.80 1.03
CA TRP A 16 23.38 30.79 1.14
C TRP A 16 22.98 30.74 2.62
N PRO A 17 22.31 31.77 3.17
CA PRO A 17 21.80 31.74 4.53
C PRO A 17 20.44 31.03 4.60
N GLY A 18 20.24 30.29 5.69
CA GLY A 18 19.03 29.60 6.15
C GLY A 18 17.75 29.62 5.30
N THR A 19 17.31 28.44 4.87
CA THR A 19 15.90 28.01 4.97
C THR A 19 15.82 26.48 5.05
N SER A 20 14.87 25.98 5.85
CA SER A 20 14.69 24.60 6.33
C SER A 20 14.91 23.48 5.29
N SER A 21 15.98 22.68 5.46
CA SER A 21 16.30 21.50 4.65
C SER A 21 15.73 20.17 5.20
N ARG A 22 14.91 20.21 6.26
CA ARG A 22 14.50 19.02 7.01
C ARG A 22 13.47 18.13 6.28
N LEU A 23 12.75 18.66 5.28
CA LEU A 23 11.71 17.93 4.55
C LEU A 23 12.24 17.03 3.41
N LYS A 24 13.39 17.36 2.82
CA LYS A 24 13.93 16.64 1.64
C LYS A 24 14.61 15.31 2.02
N TYR A 25 15.23 15.24 3.19
CA TYR A 25 15.90 14.03 3.69
C TYR A 25 14.95 13.10 4.45
N GLY A 26 13.97 13.65 5.18
CA GLY A 26 12.99 12.85 5.93
C GLY A 26 12.07 12.01 5.04
N ARG A 27 11.60 12.58 3.91
CA ARG A 27 10.64 11.90 3.00
C ARG A 27 11.19 10.65 2.32
N ARG A 28 12.52 10.57 2.08
CA ARG A 28 13.13 9.41 1.43
C ARG A 28 13.18 8.17 2.31
N ARG A 29 13.08 8.31 3.64
CA ARG A 29 13.13 7.16 4.56
C ARG A 29 11.77 6.49 4.73
N CYS A 30 10.68 7.27 4.74
CA CYS A 30 9.31 6.76 4.87
C CYS A 30 8.91 5.84 3.69
N LEU A 31 9.45 6.10 2.49
CA LEU A 31 9.17 5.31 1.29
C LEU A 31 10.20 4.20 1.05
N CYS A 32 11.18 4.00 1.94
CA CYS A 32 12.24 3.03 1.67
C CYS A 32 11.67 1.61 1.55
N TRP A 33 10.66 1.26 2.36
CA TRP A 33 10.02 -0.05 2.27
C TRP A 33 9.26 -0.24 0.95
N LEU A 34 8.53 0.78 0.48
CA LEU A 34 7.88 0.73 -0.84
C LEU A 34 8.92 0.57 -1.95
N PHE A 35 10.04 1.30 -1.88
CA PHE A 35 11.11 1.19 -2.87
C PHE A 35 11.82 -0.17 -2.85
N MET A 36 12.14 -0.70 -1.66
CA MET A 36 12.79 -2.01 -1.49
C MET A 36 11.85 -3.17 -1.86
N SER A 37 10.55 -3.05 -1.61
CA SER A 37 9.57 -4.10 -1.88
C SER A 37 9.17 -4.19 -3.36
N ARG A 38 9.54 -3.22 -4.22
CA ARG A 38 9.25 -3.25 -5.67
C ARG A 38 9.74 -4.52 -6.37
N SER A 39 10.75 -5.18 -5.81
CA SER A 39 11.29 -6.43 -6.33
C SER A 39 10.41 -7.65 -6.04
N ILE A 40 9.37 -7.52 -5.19
CA ILE A 40 8.46 -8.60 -4.79
C ILE A 40 7.29 -8.66 -5.79
N PRO A 41 7.21 -9.68 -6.65
CA PRO A 41 6.24 -9.72 -7.75
C PRO A 41 4.77 -9.77 -7.30
N LEU A 42 4.49 -10.30 -6.10
CA LEU A 42 3.14 -10.37 -5.54
C LEU A 42 2.60 -9.00 -5.09
N LEU A 43 3.50 -8.07 -4.74
CA LEU A 43 3.12 -6.77 -4.19
C LEU A 43 3.02 -5.67 -5.23
N TRP A 44 3.71 -5.82 -6.38
CA TRP A 44 3.83 -4.76 -7.39
C TRP A 44 3.91 -5.34 -8.82
N GLN A 45 2.76 -5.41 -9.50
CA GLN A 45 2.64 -5.89 -10.90
C GLN A 45 2.39 -4.75 -11.90
N GLY A 46 2.50 -3.49 -11.47
CA GLY A 46 2.43 -2.31 -12.33
C GLY A 46 1.02 -1.86 -12.73
N VAL A 47 0.03 -2.75 -12.69
CA VAL A 47 -1.39 -2.39 -12.84
C VAL A 47 -1.93 -1.92 -11.49
N ARG A 48 -2.78 -0.88 -11.49
CA ARG A 48 -3.43 -0.39 -10.27
C ARG A 48 -4.59 -1.30 -9.90
N ARG A 49 -4.77 -1.50 -8.60
CA ARG A 49 -5.85 -2.33 -8.03
C ARG A 49 -5.76 -3.80 -8.43
N SER A 50 -4.58 -4.26 -8.81
CA SER A 50 -4.31 -5.67 -9.11
C SER A 50 -3.47 -6.33 -8.02
N ASN A 51 -2.88 -5.53 -7.12
CA ASN A 51 -1.91 -6.00 -6.15
C ASN A 51 -2.57 -6.29 -4.80
N VAL A 52 -1.83 -7.00 -3.95
CA VAL A 52 -2.33 -7.36 -2.60
C VAL A 52 -2.53 -6.11 -1.73
N LEU A 53 -1.70 -5.07 -1.88
CA LEU A 53 -1.68 -3.91 -0.98
C LEU A 53 -2.30 -2.63 -1.56
N ASP A 54 -2.86 -2.70 -2.77
CA ASP A 54 -3.41 -1.53 -3.46
C ASP A 54 -4.94 -1.56 -3.62
N GLY A 55 -5.63 -2.41 -2.83
CA GLY A 55 -7.08 -2.59 -2.93
C GLY A 55 -7.52 -3.59 -4.00
N GLY A 56 -6.57 -4.33 -4.58
CA GLY A 56 -6.85 -5.42 -5.50
C GLY A 56 -7.37 -6.65 -4.79
N SER A 57 -6.84 -6.99 -3.60
CA SER A 57 -7.35 -8.13 -2.83
C SER A 57 -8.62 -7.78 -2.06
N TYR A 58 -9.60 -8.68 -2.05
CA TYR A 58 -10.77 -8.56 -1.18
C TYR A 58 -10.42 -8.76 0.31
N SER A 59 -9.26 -9.35 0.62
CA SER A 59 -8.72 -9.40 1.98
C SER A 59 -8.03 -8.10 2.41
N TYR A 60 -7.89 -7.12 1.51
CA TYR A 60 -7.23 -5.82 1.75
C TYR A 60 -7.93 -4.70 0.98
N ASP A 61 -9.19 -4.41 1.32
CA ASP A 61 -10.00 -3.33 0.71
C ASP A 61 -10.91 -2.66 1.77
N THR A 62 -11.69 -1.67 1.33
CA THR A 62 -12.68 -0.96 2.14
C THR A 62 -14.10 -1.28 1.64
N TYR A 63 -14.97 -1.69 2.56
CA TYR A 63 -16.35 -2.10 2.27
C TYR A 63 -17.35 -1.12 2.86
N LEU A 64 -18.46 -0.89 2.14
CA LEU A 64 -19.58 -0.08 2.62
C LEU A 64 -20.49 -0.93 3.50
N THR A 65 -20.88 -0.39 4.65
CA THR A 65 -21.77 -1.03 5.62
C THR A 65 -23.19 -0.46 5.52
N ASN A 66 -24.17 -1.16 6.09
CA ASN A 66 -25.60 -0.81 5.99
C ASN A 66 -25.91 0.66 6.35
N ASN A 67 -25.24 1.19 7.38
CA ASN A 67 -25.40 2.56 7.84
C ASN A 67 -24.69 3.63 6.97
N GLY A 68 -24.24 3.28 5.76
CA GLY A 68 -23.54 4.18 4.84
C GLY A 68 -22.12 4.54 5.28
N LYS A 69 -21.58 3.86 6.30
CA LYS A 69 -20.18 4.00 6.72
C LYS A 69 -19.30 2.96 6.02
N PHE A 70 -18.01 3.01 6.32
CA PHE A 70 -17.01 2.14 5.71
C PHE A 70 -16.24 1.34 6.75
N MET A 71 -15.91 0.09 6.42
CA MET A 71 -15.01 -0.77 7.17
C MET A 71 -13.80 -1.14 6.34
N SER A 72 -12.61 -0.96 6.92
CA SER A 72 -11.34 -1.37 6.30
C SER A 72 -11.00 -2.79 6.74
N VAL A 73 -10.72 -3.65 5.75
CA VAL A 73 -10.29 -5.03 5.95
C VAL A 73 -8.83 -5.14 5.53
N GLY A 74 -8.04 -5.89 6.30
CA GLY A 74 -6.62 -6.09 6.06
C GLY A 74 -6.11 -7.43 6.58
N CYS A 75 -6.83 -8.52 6.29
CA CYS A 75 -6.50 -9.88 6.72
C CYS A 75 -5.48 -10.55 5.78
N LEU A 76 -4.24 -10.06 5.83
CA LEU A 76 -3.14 -10.58 4.99
C LEU A 76 -2.55 -11.88 5.53
N GLU A 77 -2.58 -12.08 6.85
CA GLU A 77 -2.11 -13.31 7.47
C GLU A 77 -3.20 -14.40 7.41
N PRO A 78 -2.84 -15.66 7.09
CA PRO A 78 -3.81 -16.75 6.95
C PRO A 78 -4.70 -16.95 8.17
N GLN A 79 -4.15 -16.75 9.37
CA GLN A 79 -4.90 -16.91 10.63
C GLN A 79 -6.06 -15.91 10.75
N PHE A 80 -5.83 -14.65 10.34
CA PHE A 80 -6.89 -13.64 10.32
C PHE A 80 -7.87 -13.86 9.18
N PHE A 81 -7.40 -14.41 8.07
CA PHE A 81 -8.25 -14.75 6.94
C PHE A 81 -9.23 -15.88 7.27
N GLU A 82 -8.80 -16.91 7.99
CA GLU A 82 -9.71 -17.96 8.48
C GLU A 82 -10.78 -17.38 9.40
N LEU A 83 -10.40 -16.57 10.39
CA LEU A 83 -11.36 -15.89 11.27
C LEU A 83 -12.31 -14.98 10.47
N PHE A 84 -11.83 -14.32 9.44
CA PHE A 84 -12.64 -13.46 8.57
C PHE A 84 -13.72 -14.27 7.85
N LYS A 85 -13.35 -15.39 7.23
CA LYS A 85 -14.30 -16.29 6.55
C LYS A 85 -15.32 -16.87 7.51
N GLU A 86 -14.88 -17.30 8.70
CA GLU A 86 -15.77 -17.81 9.74
C GLU A 86 -16.78 -16.76 10.20
N LYS A 87 -16.34 -15.51 10.42
CA LYS A 87 -17.21 -14.43 10.89
C LYS A 87 -18.21 -13.96 9.84
N LEU A 88 -17.85 -14.05 8.56
CA LEU A 88 -18.74 -13.75 7.44
C LEU A 88 -19.61 -14.94 7.01
N GLY A 89 -19.31 -16.16 7.47
CA GLY A 89 -20.00 -17.38 7.05
C GLY A 89 -19.64 -17.80 5.62
N LEU A 90 -18.50 -17.36 5.10
CA LEU A 90 -18.04 -17.58 3.72
C LEU A 90 -16.83 -18.53 3.69
N LEU A 91 -17.06 -19.80 4.04
CA LEU A 91 -15.99 -20.80 4.21
C LEU A 91 -15.28 -21.18 2.90
N GLU A 92 -15.98 -21.08 1.77
CA GLU A 92 -15.46 -21.42 0.43
C GLU A 92 -14.46 -20.39 -0.13
N LEU A 93 -14.23 -19.28 0.57
CA LEU A 93 -13.29 -18.25 0.10
C LEU A 93 -11.83 -18.73 0.17
N SER A 94 -11.09 -18.55 -0.92
CA SER A 94 -9.65 -18.80 -1.00
C SER A 94 -8.85 -17.50 -0.92
N GLN A 95 -7.94 -17.39 0.05
CA GLN A 95 -7.12 -16.19 0.28
C GLN A 95 -6.36 -15.73 -0.98
N TYR A 96 -5.95 -16.70 -1.80
CA TYR A 96 -5.22 -16.49 -3.03
C TYR A 96 -6.04 -17.13 -4.18
N PRO A 97 -6.98 -16.38 -4.78
CA PRO A 97 -7.70 -16.87 -5.96
C PRO A 97 -6.75 -16.95 -7.16
N ASP A 98 -6.89 -18.00 -7.96
CA ASP A 98 -6.06 -18.21 -9.15
C ASP A 98 -6.56 -17.38 -10.35
N SER A 99 -7.85 -17.05 -10.37
CA SER A 99 -8.49 -16.27 -11.43
C SER A 99 -9.03 -14.92 -10.94
N GLU A 100 -9.00 -13.90 -11.81
CA GLU A 100 -9.59 -12.59 -11.49
C GLU A 100 -11.12 -12.65 -11.37
N GLU A 101 -11.77 -13.62 -12.01
CA GLU A 101 -13.22 -13.86 -11.91
C GLU A 101 -13.61 -14.34 -10.51
N GLU A 102 -12.90 -15.33 -9.96
CA GLU A 102 -13.10 -15.80 -8.57
C GLU A 102 -12.87 -14.68 -7.57
N LYS A 103 -11.85 -13.86 -7.79
CA LYS A 103 -11.52 -12.70 -6.97
C LYS A 103 -12.64 -11.66 -6.97
N GLN A 104 -13.23 -11.38 -8.13
CA GLN A 104 -14.35 -10.45 -8.25
C GLN A 104 -15.61 -11.02 -7.59
N ALA A 105 -15.93 -12.29 -7.83
CA ALA A 105 -17.06 -12.97 -7.19
C ALA A 105 -16.92 -12.98 -5.65
N ALA A 106 -15.74 -13.32 -5.14
CA ALA A 106 -15.42 -13.27 -3.72
C ALA A 106 -15.63 -11.87 -3.14
N LYS A 107 -15.18 -10.84 -3.86
CA LYS A 107 -15.35 -9.45 -3.47
C LYS A 107 -16.82 -9.03 -3.40
N ASP A 108 -17.62 -9.48 -4.35
CA ASP A 108 -19.05 -9.18 -4.39
C ASP A 108 -19.76 -9.86 -3.20
N CYS A 109 -19.49 -11.14 -2.93
CA CYS A 109 -20.02 -11.84 -1.76
C CYS A 109 -19.64 -11.17 -0.43
N VAL A 110 -18.38 -10.73 -0.30
CA VAL A 110 -17.92 -10.01 0.89
C VAL A 110 -18.63 -8.66 1.02
N THR A 111 -18.81 -7.94 -0.09
CA THR A 111 -19.53 -6.66 -0.11
C THR A 111 -20.98 -6.84 0.34
N GLU A 112 -21.67 -7.87 -0.18
CA GLU A 112 -23.02 -8.21 0.24
C GLU A 112 -23.12 -8.54 1.72
N ALA A 113 -22.13 -9.25 2.27
CA ALA A 113 -22.08 -9.58 3.70
C ALA A 113 -21.90 -8.32 4.57
N PHE A 114 -21.06 -7.36 4.16
CA PHE A 114 -20.88 -6.10 4.88
C PHE A 114 -22.11 -5.18 4.80
N LEU A 115 -22.90 -5.26 3.72
CA LEU A 115 -24.16 -4.52 3.62
C LEU A 115 -25.24 -5.01 4.59
N GLN A 116 -25.13 -6.22 5.13
CA GLN A 116 -26.09 -6.73 6.11
C GLN A 116 -25.95 -6.09 7.49
N LYS A 117 -24.73 -5.68 7.87
CA LYS A 117 -24.41 -5.21 9.22
C LYS A 117 -24.04 -3.74 9.26
N THR A 118 -24.16 -3.16 10.44
CA THR A 118 -23.66 -1.80 10.69
C THR A 118 -22.18 -1.82 11.11
N GLN A 119 -21.48 -0.70 10.93
CA GLN A 119 -20.06 -0.58 11.32
C GLN A 119 -19.76 -0.91 12.80
N ALA A 120 -20.75 -0.80 13.69
CA ALA A 120 -20.55 -0.98 15.13
C ALA A 120 -20.68 -2.44 15.59
N GLU A 121 -21.17 -3.32 14.72
CA GLU A 121 -21.41 -4.75 14.96
C GLU A 121 -20.30 -5.62 14.36
#